data_AF-A0A7X6X3L6-F1
#
_entry.id   AF-A0A7X6X3L6-F1
#
_cell.length_a   1.000
_cell.length_b   1.000
_cell.length_c   1.000
_cell.angle_alpha   90.00
_cell.angle_beta   90.00
_cell.angle_gamma   90.00
#
_symmetry.space_group_name_H-M   'P 1'
#
loop_
_entity.id
_entity.type
_entity.pdbx_description
1 polymer ?
#
loop_
_entity_poly.entity_id
_entity_poly.type
_entity_poly.pdbx_seq_one_letter_code
_entity_poly.pdbx_strand_id
1 'polypeptide(L)' 'LYRYEGEAPVPVFQPVPAGVRAISERLKQEFDPTGVFNPGRLFSEF' A
#
# COMPACT_ATOMS: atom_id res chain seq x y z
N LEU A 1 9.59 -4.16 -15.94
CA LEU A 1 8.79 -3.83 -14.73
C LEU A 1 8.35 -2.39 -14.86
N TYR A 2 7.06 -2.13 -15.07
CA TYR A 2 6.55 -0.77 -15.28
C TYR A 2 6.45 -0.07 -13.91
N ARG A 3 7.28 0.95 -13.66
CA ARG A 3 7.17 1.84 -12.50
C ARG A 3 6.50 3.11 -12.97
N TYR A 4 5.30 3.37 -12.48
CA TYR A 4 4.60 4.62 -12.74
C TYR A 4 5.16 5.67 -11.79
N GLU A 5 5.83 6.69 -12.32
CA GLU A 5 6.47 7.78 -11.53
C GLU A 5 5.69 9.11 -11.59
N GLY A 6 4.44 9.10 -12.06
CA GLY A 6 3.59 10.29 -12.12
C GLY A 6 2.49 10.31 -11.06
N GLU A 7 1.98 11.49 -10.71
CA GLU A 7 0.67 11.63 -10.08
C GLU A 7 -0.40 11.59 -11.18
N ALA A 8 -1.20 10.51 -11.21
CA ALA A 8 -2.40 10.50 -12.04
C ALA A 8 -3.42 11.46 -11.40
N PRO A 9 -4.06 12.36 -12.17
CA PRO A 9 -5.08 13.27 -11.63
C PRO A 9 -6.30 12.53 -11.08
N VAL A 10 -6.44 11.25 -11.40
CA VAL A 10 -7.47 10.34 -10.90
C VAL A 10 -6.77 9.05 -10.44
N PRO A 11 -7.09 8.51 -9.25
CA PRO A 11 -6.55 7.24 -8.81
C PRO A 11 -6.88 6.13 -9.80
N VAL A 12 -5.87 5.35 -10.19
CA VAL A 12 -5.99 4.25 -11.17
C VAL A 12 -6.88 3.12 -10.64
N PHE A 13 -6.97 2.97 -9.33
CA PHE A 13 -7.76 1.93 -8.66
C PHE A 13 -8.83 2.55 -7.76
N GLN A 14 -9.93 1.82 -7.63
CA GLN A 14 -10.94 2.09 -6.61
C GLN A 14 -10.34 1.91 -5.20
N PRO A 15 -10.75 2.77 -4.24
CA PRO A 15 -10.24 2.67 -2.88
C PRO A 15 -10.69 1.37 -2.22
N VAL A 16 -9.75 0.70 -1.56
CA VAL A 16 -10.01 -0.56 -0.87
C VAL A 16 -11.04 -0.33 0.27
N PRO A 17 -12.04 -1.20 0.43
CA PRO A 17 -12.97 -1.11 1.56
C PRO A 17 -12.24 -1.07 2.90
N ALA A 18 -12.70 -0.21 3.82
CA ALA A 18 -12.02 0.05 5.08
C ALA A 18 -11.70 -1.22 5.90
N GLY A 19 -12.62 -2.19 5.93
CA GLY A 19 -12.40 -3.46 6.63
C GLY A 19 -11.27 -4.30 6.04
N VAL A 20 -11.13 -4.31 4.71
CA VAL A 20 -10.06 -5.04 4.02
C VAL A 20 -8.72 -4.35 4.25
N ARG A 21 -8.70 -3.00 4.19
CA ARG A 21 -7.50 -2.20 4.49
C ARG A 21 -6.95 -2.53 5.89
N ALA A 22 -7.80 -2.54 6.91
CA ALA A 22 -7.38 -2.85 8.28
C ALA A 22 -6.77 -4.26 8.43
N ILE A 23 -7.29 -5.25 7.69
CA ILE A 23 -6.73 -6.61 7.70
C ILE A 23 -5.34 -6.60 7.03
N SER A 24 -5.21 -5.95 5.88
CA SER A 24 -3.94 -5.86 5.16
C SER A 24 -2.85 -5.12 5.93
N GLU A 25 -3.19 -4.04 6.65
CA GLU A 25 -2.26 -3.29 7.51
C GLU A 25 -1.72 -4.17 8.64
N ARG A 26 -2.60 -4.88 9.35
CA ARG A 26 -2.20 -5.81 10.41
C ARG A 26 -1.29 -6.91 9.86
N LEU A 27 -1.66 -7.49 8.73
CA LEU A 27 -0.84 -8.52 8.09
C LEU A 27 0.55 -7.97 7.71
N LYS A 28 0.61 -6.75 7.17
CA LYS A 28 1.88 -6.09 6.83
C LYS A 28 2.75 -5.85 8.06
N GLN A 29 2.17 -5.40 9.17
CA GLN A 29 2.88 -5.14 10.43
C GLN A 29 3.44 -6.43 11.05
N GLU A 30 2.67 -7.52 11.06
CA GLU A 30 3.12 -8.80 11.60
C GLU A 30 4.26 -9.42 10.77
N PHE A 31 4.22 -9.24 9.44
CA PHE A 31 5.24 -9.80 8.54
C PHE A 31 6.49 -8.94 8.40
N ASP A 32 6.36 -7.62 8.55
CA ASP A 32 7.44 -6.67 8.34
C ASP A 32 7.37 -5.52 9.36
N PRO A 33 7.65 -5.81 10.64
CA PRO A 33 7.55 -4.83 11.72
C PRO A 33 8.54 -3.68 11.60
N THR A 34 9.61 -3.86 10.82
CA THR A 34 10.67 -2.87 10.61
C THR A 34 10.57 -2.16 9.24
N GLY A 35 9.58 -2.51 8.41
CA GLY A 35 9.30 -1.82 7.15
C GLY A 35 10.34 -2.05 6.03
N VAL A 36 11.07 -3.16 6.05
CA VAL A 36 12.15 -3.44 5.07
C VAL A 36 11.58 -3.84 3.71
N PHE A 37 10.40 -4.45 3.66
CA PHE A 37 9.84 -5.01 2.43
C PHE A 37 8.97 -4.01 1.67
N ASN A 38 9.51 -3.51 0.56
CA ASN A 38 8.80 -2.64 -0.38
C ASN A 38 8.18 -1.38 0.29
N PRO A 39 9.00 -0.50 0.89
CA PRO A 39 8.52 0.75 1.49
C PRO A 39 7.76 1.59 0.46
N GLY A 40 6.66 2.20 0.88
CA GLY A 40 5.72 2.98 0.07
C GLY A 40 4.86 2.14 -0.88
N ARG A 41 5.00 0.81 -0.88
CA ARG A 41 4.19 -0.08 -1.73
C ARG A 41 2.96 -0.55 -0.97
N LEU A 42 1.82 -0.61 -1.67
CA LEU A 42 0.47 -0.90 -1.14
C LEU A 42 -0.13 0.22 -0.28
N PHE A 43 0.67 0.80 0.62
CA PHE A 43 0.28 1.95 1.43
C PHE A 43 1.40 2.99 1.38
N SER A 44 1.06 4.24 1.05
CA SER A 44 2.03 5.33 0.99
C SER A 44 2.54 5.77 2.37
N GLU A 45 1.88 5.31 3.43
CA GLU A 45 2.15 5.70 4.82
C GLU A 45 3.23 4.82 5.50
N PHE A 46 3.73 3.78 4.82
CA PHE A 46 4.67 2.78 5.33
C PHE A 46 6.00 2.76 4.59
#